data_AF-A0A8T3ZFD1-F1
#
_entry.id   AF-A0A8T3ZFD1-F1
#
_cell.length_a   1.000
_cell.length_b   1.000
_cell.length_c   1.000
_cell.angle_alpha   90.00
_cell.angle_beta   90.00
_cell.angle_gamma   90.00
#
_symmetry.space_group_name_H-M   'P 1'
#
loop_
_entity.id
_entity.type
_entity.pdbx_description
1 polymer ?
#
loop_
_entity_poly.entity_id
_entity_poly.type
_entity_poly.pdbx_seq_one_letter_code
_entity_poly.pdbx_strand_id
1 'polypeptide(L)'
;MAHEDKVSLILQELVRRSNEESRRLRSVEQRLFAMESRLQSVETSVAAYTRKTNEKLATFEASIKMQDEIAAKIKTAMEKLSKQTDKYARKSEIKEIEKMFDLVSPAVQQFATRKELEELKRRIAIPV
;
A
#
# COMPACT_ATOMS: atom_id res chain seq x y z
N MET A 1 64.34 58.29 31.05
CA MET A 1 63.11 59.05 30.71
C MET A 1 62.56 58.68 29.33
N ALA A 2 62.96 59.29 28.21
CA ALA A 2 62.29 59.03 26.90
C ALA A 2 62.33 57.56 26.40
N HIS A 3 63.29 56.76 26.84
CA HIS A 3 63.38 55.34 26.50
C HIS A 3 62.48 54.44 27.37
N GLU A 4 62.25 54.82 28.63
CA GLU A 4 61.36 54.09 29.55
C GLU A 4 59.89 54.28 29.16
N ASP A 5 59.52 55.47 28.68
CA ASP A 5 58.16 55.76 28.22
C ASP A 5 57.78 54.92 26.99
N LYS A 6 58.73 54.69 26.07
CA LYS A 6 58.53 53.83 24.89
C LYS A 6 58.33 52.37 25.29
N VAL A 7 59.10 51.87 26.25
CA VAL A 7 58.97 50.49 26.74
C VAL A 7 57.62 50.31 27.43
N SER A 8 57.20 51.28 28.25
CA SER A 8 55.89 51.28 28.90
C SER A 8 54.75 51.25 27.88
N LEU A 9 54.82 52.06 26.83
CA LEU A 9 53.82 52.09 25.75
C LEU A 9 53.73 50.74 25.01
N ILE A 10 54.87 50.13 24.69
CA ILE A 10 54.90 48.82 24.02
C ILE A 10 54.26 47.75 24.91
N LEU A 11 54.58 47.74 26.20
CA LEU A 11 54.00 46.79 27.16
C LEU A 11 52.48 46.97 27.28
N GLN A 12 51.99 48.22 27.33
CA GLN A 12 50.55 48.51 27.37
C GLN A 12 49.82 48.00 26.12
N GLU A 13 50.38 48.23 24.93
CA GLU A 13 49.80 47.72 23.69
C GLU A 13 49.83 46.18 23.61
N LEU A 14 50.89 45.55 24.11
CA LEU A 14 51.00 44.09 24.15
C LEU A 14 49.96 43.47 25.11
N VAL A 15 49.76 44.08 26.28
CA VAL A 15 48.69 43.72 27.23
C VAL A 15 47.31 43.94 26.60
N ARG A 16 47.10 45.06 25.90
CA ARG A 16 45.84 45.37 25.22
C ARG A 16 45.51 44.32 24.15
N ARG A 17 46.48 43.96 23.31
CA ARG A 17 46.35 42.92 22.29
C ARG A 17 46.09 41.54 22.90
N SER A 18 46.84 41.17 23.93
CA SER A 18 46.64 39.89 24.63
C SER A 18 45.23 39.78 25.24
N ASN A 19 44.71 40.88 25.81
CA ASN A 19 43.36 40.93 26.33
C ASN A 19 42.29 40.82 25.22
N GLU A 20 42.50 41.47 24.07
CA GLU A 20 41.61 41.37 22.92
C GLU A 20 41.59 39.96 22.34
N GLU A 21 42.76 39.34 22.16
CA GLU A 21 42.90 37.95 21.72
C GLU A 21 42.21 36.99 22.70
N SER A 22 42.39 37.18 24.01
CA SER A 22 41.71 36.37 25.03
C SER A 22 40.18 36.50 24.94
N ARG A 23 39.65 37.69 24.66
CA ARG A 23 38.21 37.90 24.44
C ARG A 23 37.72 37.19 23.18
N ARG A 24 38.49 37.29 22.09
CA ARG A 24 38.18 36.61 20.82
C ARG A 24 38.19 35.10 20.99
N LEU A 25 39.16 34.55 21.69
CA LEU A 25 39.29 33.12 21.96
C LEU A 25 38.09 32.61 22.77
N ARG A 26 37.69 33.31 23.85
CA ARG A 26 36.47 32.97 24.60
C ARG A 26 35.20 33.00 23.73
N SER A 27 35.08 33.97 22.84
CA SER A 27 33.93 34.04 21.92
C SER A 27 33.91 32.86 20.95
N VAL A 28 35.07 32.43 20.45
CA VAL A 28 35.19 31.25 19.59
C VAL A 28 34.85 29.98 20.36
N GLU A 29 35.34 29.80 21.58
CA GLU A 29 35.01 28.65 22.43
C GLU A 29 33.51 28.54 22.70
N GLN A 30 32.86 29.66 23.04
CA GLN A 30 31.40 29.68 23.24
C GLN A 30 30.63 29.29 21.98
N ARG A 31 31.08 29.77 20.81
CA ARG A 31 30.46 29.42 19.53
C ARG A 31 30.68 27.95 19.19
N LEU A 32 31.86 27.41 19.47
CA LEU A 32 32.19 26.01 19.25
C LEU A 32 31.33 25.11 20.13
N PHE A 33 31.20 25.43 21.42
CA PHE A 33 30.32 24.69 22.33
C PHE A 33 28.85 24.72 21.87
N ALA A 34 28.36 25.89 21.41
CA ALA A 34 27.01 26.00 20.87
C ALA A 34 26.82 25.18 19.58
N MET A 35 27.85 25.08 18.74
CA MET A 35 27.84 24.25 17.53
C MET A 35 27.84 22.76 17.88
N GLU A 36 28.66 22.31 18.83
CA GLU A 36 28.70 20.93 19.31
C GLU A 36 27.34 20.49 19.88
N SER A 37 26.73 21.33 20.71
CA SER A 37 25.39 21.06 21.25
C SER A 37 24.33 20.93 20.15
N ARG A 38 24.39 21.78 19.13
CA ARG A 38 23.48 21.69 17.97
C ARG A 38 23.73 20.43 17.16
N LEU A 39 24.99 20.06 16.93
CA LEU A 39 25.36 18.83 16.22
C LEU A 39 24.83 17.60 16.96
N GLN A 40 25.04 17.51 18.27
CA GLN A 40 24.54 16.41 19.09
C GLN A 40 23.00 16.29 19.05
N SER A 41 22.30 17.42 19.05
CA SER A 41 20.83 17.45 18.90
C SER A 41 20.38 16.95 17.52
N VAL A 42 21.07 17.36 16.45
CA VAL A 42 20.81 16.89 15.09
C VAL A 42 21.08 15.39 14.97
N GLU A 43 22.21 14.90 15.48
CA GLU A 43 22.54 13.47 15.47
C GLU A 43 21.50 12.63 16.21
N THR A 44 21.07 13.09 17.39
CA THR A 44 20.03 12.42 18.17
C THR A 44 18.70 12.38 17.41
N SER A 45 18.34 13.50 16.77
CA SER A 45 17.12 13.60 15.96
C SER A 45 17.18 12.66 14.76
N VAL A 46 18.29 12.66 14.03
CA VAL A 46 18.51 11.77 12.87
C VAL A 46 18.41 10.31 13.30
N ALA A 47 19.07 9.91 14.39
CA ALA A 47 18.99 8.55 14.91
C ALA A 47 17.55 8.14 15.26
N ALA A 48 16.77 9.04 15.87
CA ALA A 48 15.36 8.81 16.18
C ALA A 48 14.52 8.66 14.90
N TYR A 49 14.72 9.52 13.90
CA TYR A 49 14.03 9.43 12.61
C TYR A 49 14.37 8.15 11.86
N THR A 50 15.63 7.72 11.88
CA THR A 50 16.06 6.45 11.26
C THR A 50 15.37 5.26 11.92
N ARG A 51 15.34 5.20 13.26
CA ARG A 51 14.62 4.13 13.98
C ARG A 51 13.14 4.08 13.63
N LYS A 52 12.46 5.24 13.69
CA LYS A 52 11.03 5.36 13.35
C LYS A 52 10.75 4.97 11.90
N THR A 53 11.63 5.32 10.97
CA THR A 53 11.51 4.95 9.56
C THR A 53 11.67 3.45 9.37
N ASN A 54 12.63 2.83 10.04
CA ASN A 54 12.84 1.38 9.98
C ASN A 54 11.64 0.61 10.55
N GLU A 55 11.07 1.07 11.67
CA GLU A 55 9.84 0.49 12.22
C GLU A 55 8.68 0.57 11.21
N LYS A 56 8.48 1.74 10.58
CA LYS A 56 7.46 1.90 9.54
C LYS A 56 7.70 0.99 8.34
N LEU A 57 8.95 0.87 7.88
CA LEU A 57 9.30 -0.04 6.80
C LEU A 57 8.98 -1.50 7.14
N ALA A 58 9.30 -1.94 8.36
CA ALA A 58 8.95 -3.29 8.82
C ALA A 58 7.42 -3.51 8.84
N THR A 59 6.64 -2.51 9.29
CA THR A 59 5.17 -2.61 9.25
C THR A 59 4.61 -2.65 7.83
N PHE A 60 5.20 -1.88 6.90
CA PHE A 60 4.82 -1.93 5.49
C PHE A 60 5.16 -3.27 4.84
N GLU A 61 6.34 -3.82 5.13
CA GLU A 61 6.73 -5.14 4.62
C GLU A 61 5.76 -6.23 5.10
N ALA A 62 5.37 -6.20 6.38
CA ALA A 62 4.35 -7.11 6.91
C ALA A 62 2.99 -6.93 6.23
N SER A 63 2.58 -5.68 5.97
CA SER A 63 1.33 -5.37 5.28
C SER A 63 1.31 -5.87 3.83
N ILE A 64 2.43 -5.73 3.11
CA ILE A 64 2.59 -6.24 1.75
C ILE A 64 2.48 -7.77 1.74
N LYS A 65 3.18 -8.46 2.65
CA LYS A 65 3.08 -9.93 2.78
C LYS A 65 1.65 -10.39 3.03
N MET A 66 0.91 -9.69 3.89
CA MET A 66 -0.51 -10.00 4.14
C MET A 66 -1.38 -9.78 2.89
N GLN A 67 -1.12 -8.72 2.12
CA GLN A 67 -1.82 -8.48 0.85
C GLN A 67 -1.53 -9.56 -0.19
N ASP A 68 -0.28 -10.02 -0.29
CA ASP A 68 0.10 -11.12 -1.19
C ASP A 68 -0.63 -12.42 -0.84
N GLU A 69 -0.75 -12.74 0.45
CA GLU A 69 -1.52 -13.90 0.91
C GLU A 69 -3.01 -13.79 0.55
N ILE A 70 -3.60 -12.60 0.71
CA ILE A 70 -5.00 -12.35 0.34
C ILE A 70 -5.17 -12.48 -1.18
N ALA A 71 -4.26 -11.91 -1.97
CA ALA A 71 -4.29 -12.00 -3.43
C ALA A 71 -4.19 -13.46 -3.90
N ALA A 72 -3.32 -14.26 -3.27
CA ALA A 72 -3.20 -15.69 -3.56
C ALA A 72 -4.49 -16.46 -3.24
N LYS A 73 -5.15 -16.15 -2.11
CA LYS A 73 -6.44 -16.74 -1.74
C LYS A 73 -7.54 -16.36 -2.74
N ILE A 74 -7.62 -15.09 -3.14
CA ILE A 74 -8.58 -14.60 -4.14
C ILE A 74 -8.35 -15.30 -5.49
N LYS A 75 -7.11 -15.38 -5.95
CA LYS A 75 -6.75 -16.09 -7.19
C LYS A 75 -7.22 -17.54 -7.16
N THR A 76 -6.95 -18.24 -6.06
CA THR A 76 -7.39 -19.63 -5.88
C THR A 76 -8.92 -19.75 -5.87
N ALA A 77 -9.63 -18.81 -5.25
CA ALA A 77 -11.09 -18.78 -5.25
C ALA A 77 -11.66 -18.52 -6.65
N MET A 78 -11.06 -17.59 -7.41
CA MET A 78 -11.43 -17.29 -8.80
C MET A 78 -11.21 -18.50 -9.72
N GLU A 79 -10.11 -19.22 -9.58
CA GLU A 79 -9.86 -20.46 -10.33
C GLU A 79 -10.91 -21.54 -10.02
N LYS A 80 -11.33 -21.66 -8.76
CA LYS A 80 -12.42 -22.59 -8.37
C LYS A 80 -13.77 -22.17 -8.95
N LEU A 81 -14.09 -20.87 -8.89
CA LEU A 81 -15.32 -20.32 -9.48
C LEU A 81 -15.35 -20.53 -10.99
N SER A 82 -14.26 -20.22 -11.69
CA SER A 82 -14.14 -20.48 -13.14
C SER A 82 -14.42 -21.94 -13.49
N LYS A 83 -13.79 -22.89 -12.77
CA LYS A 83 -14.05 -24.33 -12.97
C LYS A 83 -15.50 -24.73 -12.68
N GLN A 84 -16.15 -24.10 -11.70
CA GLN A 84 -17.56 -24.35 -11.41
C GLN A 84 -18.46 -23.79 -12.51
N THR A 85 -18.20 -22.56 -12.96
CA THR A 85 -18.94 -21.92 -14.06
C THR A 85 -18.86 -22.76 -15.34
N ASP A 86 -17.67 -23.27 -15.70
CA ASP A 86 -17.51 -24.17 -16.85
C ASP A 86 -18.36 -25.44 -16.73
N LYS A 87 -18.41 -26.03 -15.53
CA LYS A 87 -19.25 -27.20 -15.26
C LYS A 87 -20.74 -26.87 -15.33
N TYR A 88 -21.16 -25.71 -14.84
CA TYR A 88 -22.56 -25.27 -14.90
C TYR A 88 -22.99 -25.00 -16.34
N ALA A 89 -22.15 -24.32 -17.13
CA ALA A 89 -22.39 -24.08 -18.55
C ALA A 89 -22.61 -25.40 -19.31
N ARG A 90 -21.68 -26.36 -19.17
CA ARG A 90 -21.82 -27.70 -19.79
C ARG A 90 -23.07 -28.46 -19.34
N LYS A 91 -23.43 -28.39 -18.05
CA LYS A 91 -24.65 -29.03 -17.54
C LYS A 91 -25.92 -28.40 -18.12
N SER A 92 -25.92 -27.09 -18.34
CA SER A 92 -27.04 -26.39 -18.96
C SER A 92 -27.22 -26.82 -20.41
N GLU A 93 -26.11 -26.90 -21.17
CA GLU A 93 -26.10 -27.37 -22.56
C GLU A 93 -26.60 -28.81 -22.68
N ILE A 94 -26.16 -29.71 -21.79
CA ILE A 94 -26.64 -31.11 -21.75
C ILE A 94 -28.14 -31.18 -21.48
N LYS A 95 -28.66 -30.38 -20.54
CA LYS A 95 -30.10 -30.34 -20.25
C LYS A 95 -30.93 -29.80 -21.42
N GLU A 96 -30.41 -28.86 -22.20
CA GLU A 96 -31.08 -28.40 -23.41
C GLU A 96 -31.09 -29.50 -24.48
N ILE A 97 -29.99 -30.23 -24.66
CA ILE A 97 -29.93 -31.38 -25.56
C ILE A 97 -30.90 -32.48 -25.13
N GLU A 98 -30.99 -32.81 -23.83
CA GLU A 98 -31.97 -33.76 -23.29
C GLU A 98 -33.41 -33.32 -23.63
N LYS A 99 -33.75 -32.05 -23.40
CA LYS A 99 -35.08 -31.52 -23.76
C LYS A 99 -35.37 -31.58 -25.26
N MET A 100 -34.37 -31.31 -26.10
CA MET A 100 -34.54 -31.45 -27.55
C MET A 100 -34.71 -32.93 -27.94
N PHE A 101 -33.99 -33.84 -27.30
CA PHE A 101 -34.11 -35.27 -27.55
C PHE A 101 -35.48 -35.81 -27.11
N ASP A 102 -36.02 -35.35 -25.98
CA ASP A 102 -37.38 -35.66 -25.53
C ASP A 102 -38.45 -35.18 -26.52
N LEU A 103 -38.24 -34.03 -27.18
CA LEU A 103 -39.15 -33.51 -28.20
C LEU A 103 -39.10 -34.32 -29.51
N VAL A 104 -37.92 -34.84 -29.87
CA VAL A 104 -37.70 -35.59 -31.13
C VAL A 104 -37.95 -37.09 -30.97
N SER A 105 -37.84 -37.65 -29.77
CA SER A 105 -38.05 -39.08 -29.52
C SER A 105 -39.52 -39.47 -29.73
N PRO A 106 -39.82 -40.33 -30.73
CA PRO A 106 -41.18 -40.81 -30.99
C PRO A 106 -41.77 -41.66 -29.84
N ALA A 107 -40.93 -42.07 -28.87
CA ALA A 107 -41.33 -42.89 -27.75
C ALA A 107 -42.05 -42.11 -26.63
N VAL A 108 -41.86 -40.78 -26.56
CA VAL A 108 -42.50 -39.89 -25.56
C VAL A 108 -43.61 -39.03 -26.17
N GLN A 109 -43.65 -38.91 -27.51
CA GLN A 109 -44.78 -38.32 -28.20
C GLN A 109 -46.02 -39.22 -28.02
N GLN A 110 -46.80 -38.94 -26.97
CA GLN A 110 -48.22 -39.23 -26.99
C GLN A 110 -48.77 -38.56 -28.25
N PHE A 111 -49.03 -39.35 -29.29
CA PHE A 111 -49.65 -38.86 -30.51
C PHE A 111 -50.98 -38.22 -30.13
N ALA A 112 -51.00 -36.90 -30.01
CA ALA A 112 -52.24 -36.17 -29.82
C ALA A 112 -53.11 -36.47 -31.04
N THR A 113 -54.18 -37.22 -30.81
CA THR A 113 -55.14 -37.52 -31.87
C THR A 113 -55.79 -36.21 -32.32
N ARG A 114 -56.24 -36.12 -33.58
CA ARG A 114 -56.87 -34.89 -34.14
C ARG A 114 -57.95 -34.30 -33.23
N LYS A 115 -58.63 -35.13 -32.43
CA LYS A 115 -59.65 -34.72 -31.45
C LYS A 115 -59.07 -33.94 -30.26
N GLU A 116 -57.93 -34.36 -29.72
CA GLU A 116 -57.29 -33.71 -28.55
C GLU A 116 -56.71 -32.34 -28.93
N LEU A 117 -56.27 -32.18 -30.18
CA LEU A 117 -55.73 -30.93 -30.70
C LEU A 117 -56.83 -29.87 -30.94
N GLU A 118 -58.05 -30.29 -31.28
CA GLU A 118 -59.22 -29.40 -31.35
C GLU A 118 -59.70 -28.95 -29.97
N GLU A 119 -59.66 -29.84 -28.97
CA GLU A 119 -60.02 -29.51 -27.58
C GLU A 119 -59.06 -28.48 -26.95
N LEU A 120 -57.76 -28.60 -27.23
CA LEU A 120 -56.75 -27.64 -26.79
C LEU A 120 -56.92 -26.27 -27.45
N LYS A 121 -57.27 -26.24 -28.75
CA LYS A 121 -57.63 -25.01 -29.45
C LYS A 121 -58.85 -24.33 -28.82
N ARG A 122 -59.86 -25.09 -28.39
CA ARG A 122 -61.03 -24.54 -27.67
C ARG A 122 -60.66 -23.95 -26.30
N ARG A 123 -59.73 -24.56 -25.56
CA ARG A 123 -59.27 -24.05 -24.26
C ARG A 123 -58.42 -22.78 -24.36
N ILE A 124 -57.59 -22.66 -25.39
CA ILE A 124 -56.73 -21.47 -25.61
C ILE A 124 -57.52 -20.34 -26.29
N ALA A 125 -58.57 -20.66 -27.05
CA ALA A 125 -59.45 -19.69 -27.71
C ALA A 125 -60.53 -19.07 -26.79
N ILE A 126 -60.36 -19.15 -25.46
CA ILE A 126 -61.03 -18.23 -24.53
C ILE A 126 -60.03 -17.13 -24.18
N PRO A 127 -60.01 -16.00 -24.93
CA PRO A 127 -59.59 -14.75 -24.38
C PRO A 127 -60.76 -14.10 -23.61
N VAL A 128 -60.38 -13.39 -22.54
CA VAL A 128 -61.17 -12.63 -21.56
C VAL A 128 -61.52 -13.40 -20.29
#